data_AF-A0A945I374-F1
#
_entry.id   AF-A0A945I374-F1
#
_cell.length_a   1.000
_cell.length_b   1.000
_cell.length_c   1.000
_cell.angle_alpha   90.00
_cell.angle_beta   90.00
_cell.angle_gamma   90.00
#
_symmetry.space_group_name_H-M   'P 1'
#
loop_
_entity.id
_entity.type
_entity.pdbx_description
1 polymer ?
#
loop_
_entity_poly.entity_id
_entity_poly.type
_entity_poly.pdbx_seq_one_letter_code
_entity_poly.pdbx_strand_id
1 'polypeptide(L)'
;MEDLAQRYADQAVRSVFLYTREAHPGENYRHHTSMDDKRAVARAFKEHSNIKREILLDDLIGSAHRTYGTLPNMTWIMGRGGFIHYKSSWTGVADVEDA
;
A
#
# COMPACT_ATOMS: atom_id res chain seq x y z
N MET A 1 6.47 2.47 -8.88
CA MET A 1 5.09 1.94 -8.89
C MET A 1 4.10 2.82 -9.64
N GLU A 2 4.11 4.16 -9.51
CA GLU A 2 3.15 5.01 -10.25
C GLU A 2 3.24 4.84 -11.78
N ASP A 3 4.46 4.80 -12.34
CA ASP A 3 4.67 4.54 -13.77
C ASP A 3 4.10 3.19 -14.21
N LEU A 4 4.51 2.11 -13.52
CA LEU A 4 4.01 0.76 -13.79
C LEU A 4 2.48 0.70 -13.71
N ALA A 5 1.87 1.34 -12.72
CA ALA A 5 0.42 1.39 -12.61
C ALA A 5 -0.25 2.11 -13.77
N GLN A 6 0.35 3.19 -14.27
CA GLN A 6 -0.15 3.91 -15.44
C GLN A 6 -0.04 3.08 -16.72
N ARG A 7 1.04 2.31 -16.90
CA ARG A 7 1.25 1.44 -18.06
C ARG A 7 0.26 0.28 -18.15
N TYR A 8 -0.33 -0.13 -17.03
CA TYR A 8 -1.31 -1.21 -16.95
C TYR A 8 -2.75 -0.71 -16.68
N ALA A 9 -2.98 0.61 -16.69
CA ALA A 9 -4.27 1.19 -16.33
C ALA A 9 -5.40 0.90 -17.33
N ASP A 10 -5.04 0.56 -18.58
CA ASP A 10 -5.96 0.16 -19.66
C ASP A 10 -6.19 -1.36 -19.70
N GLN A 11 -5.51 -2.12 -18.84
CA GLN A 11 -5.67 -3.55 -18.69
C GLN A 11 -6.65 -3.88 -17.55
N ALA A 12 -7.01 -5.16 -17.40
CA ALA A 12 -7.86 -5.64 -16.32
C ALA A 12 -7.11 -5.72 -14.96
N VAL A 13 -6.35 -4.68 -14.61
CA VAL A 13 -5.53 -4.58 -13.40
C VAL A 13 -5.90 -3.31 -12.63
N ARG A 14 -6.15 -3.44 -11.33
CA ARG A 14 -6.31 -2.29 -10.42
C ARG A 14 -5.12 -2.22 -9.48
N SER A 15 -4.36 -1.14 -9.56
CA SER A 15 -3.22 -0.89 -8.68
C SER A 15 -3.63 0.08 -7.58
N VAL A 16 -3.60 -0.38 -6.33
CA VAL A 16 -3.94 0.41 -5.14
C VAL A 16 -2.76 0.48 -4.16
N PHE A 17 -2.71 1.52 -3.34
CA PHE A 17 -1.79 1.62 -2.21
C PHE A 17 -2.58 1.42 -0.92
N LEU A 18 -2.20 0.44 -0.10
CA LEU A 18 -2.83 0.24 1.21
C LEU A 18 -1.99 0.94 2.30
N TYR A 19 -2.51 2.02 2.87
CA TYR A 19 -1.89 2.73 3.98
C TYR A 19 -2.18 2.01 5.30
N THR A 20 -1.16 1.37 5.85
CA THR A 20 -1.26 0.53 7.06
C THR A 20 -0.88 1.32 8.31
N ARG A 21 -0.01 0.79 9.16
CA ARG A 21 0.50 1.49 10.36
C ARG A 21 1.85 2.11 10.00
N GLU A 22 2.21 3.20 10.68
CA GLU A 22 3.55 3.78 10.54
C GLU A 22 4.63 2.71 10.72
N ALA A 23 5.53 2.61 9.74
CA ALA A 23 6.65 1.66 9.75
C ALA A 23 7.63 1.99 10.88
N HIS A 24 7.86 3.28 11.12
CA HIS A 24 8.76 3.81 12.13
C HIS A 24 8.05 4.89 12.98
N PRO A 25 7.18 4.48 13.92
CA PRO A 25 6.53 5.44 14.81
C PRO A 25 7.55 6.22 15.64
N GLY A 26 7.51 7.54 15.54
CA GLY A 26 8.40 8.44 16.29
C GLY A 26 9.55 9.03 15.47
N GLU A 27 9.76 8.60 14.22
CA GLU A 27 10.70 9.25 13.31
C GLU A 27 10.09 10.55 12.74
N ASN A 28 9.06 10.41 11.90
CA ASN A 28 8.36 11.55 11.29
C ASN A 28 6.94 11.71 11.84
N TYR A 29 6.25 10.60 12.09
CA TYR A 29 4.90 10.57 12.64
C TYR A 29 4.82 9.60 13.81
N ARG A 30 3.97 9.91 14.79
CA ARG A 30 3.65 8.97 15.87
C ARG A 30 2.72 7.87 15.36
N HIS A 31 2.59 6.80 16.13
CA HIS A 31 1.55 5.80 15.87
C HIS A 31 0.17 6.48 15.87
N HIS A 32 -0.73 6.02 15.00
CA HIS A 32 -2.07 6.60 14.92
C HIS A 32 -2.91 6.21 16.14
N THR A 33 -3.59 7.19 16.71
CA THR A 33 -4.51 7.02 17.84
C THR A 33 -5.98 7.11 17.43
N SER A 34 -6.25 7.60 16.22
CA SER A 34 -7.58 7.68 15.63
C SER A 34 -7.54 7.50 14.11
N MET A 35 -8.70 7.25 13.49
CA MET A 35 -8.79 7.21 12.03
C MET A 35 -8.61 8.58 11.37
N ASP A 36 -8.91 9.66 12.10
CA ASP A 36 -8.71 11.03 11.59
C ASP A 36 -7.23 11.40 11.56
N ASP A 37 -6.47 11.04 12.60
CA ASP A 37 -5.00 11.17 12.61
C ASP A 37 -4.39 10.40 11.45
N LYS A 38 -4.79 9.12 11.29
CA LYS A 38 -4.33 8.27 10.21
C LYS A 38 -4.64 8.86 8.84
N ARG A 39 -5.84 9.39 8.64
CA ARG A 39 -6.25 10.03 7.39
C ARG A 39 -5.45 11.30 7.10
N ALA A 40 -5.15 12.10 8.12
CA ALA A 40 -4.34 13.31 7.97
C ALA A 40 -2.90 12.94 7.53
N VAL A 41 -2.28 11.97 8.18
CA VAL A 41 -0.93 11.51 7.81
C VAL A 41 -0.91 10.86 6.42
N ALA A 42 -1.90 10.03 6.10
CA ALA A 42 -2.01 9.42 4.77
C ALA A 42 -2.17 10.45 3.64
N ARG A 43 -2.87 11.57 3.88
CA ARG A 43 -2.95 12.70 2.94
C ARG A 43 -1.61 13.39 2.77
N ALA A 44 -0.92 13.69 3.88
CA ALA A 44 0.43 14.26 3.83
C ALA A 44 1.41 13.35 3.08
N PHE A 45 1.33 12.03 3.31
CA PHE A 45 2.12 11.04 2.58
C PHE A 45 1.80 11.03 1.08
N LYS A 46 0.52 11.08 0.71
CA LYS A 46 0.07 11.14 -0.69
C LYS A 46 0.67 12.34 -1.41
N GLU A 47 0.59 13.51 -0.79
CA GLU A 47 1.10 14.77 -1.34
C GLU A 47 2.62 14.75 -1.44
N HIS A 48 3.32 14.37 -0.36
CA HIS A 48 4.77 14.31 -0.31
C HIS A 48 5.37 13.32 -1.32
N SER A 49 4.77 12.13 -1.43
CA SER A 49 5.26 11.05 -2.30
C SER A 49 4.66 11.09 -3.70
N ASN A 50 3.84 12.09 -4.01
CA ASN A 50 3.14 12.26 -5.28
C ASN A 50 2.42 10.98 -5.75
N ILE A 51 1.70 10.33 -4.83
CA ILE A 51 0.96 9.10 -5.13
C ILE A 51 -0.31 9.47 -5.91
N LYS A 52 -0.41 8.98 -7.14
CA LYS A 52 -1.53 9.21 -8.06
C LYS A 52 -2.57 8.10 -7.95
N ARG A 53 -2.13 6.87 -7.70
CA ARG A 53 -3.02 5.73 -7.43
C ARG A 53 -3.91 5.99 -6.22
N GLU A 54 -5.02 5.26 -6.18
CA GLU A 54 -5.92 5.27 -5.03
C GLU A 54 -5.21 4.74 -3.77
N ILE A 55 -5.41 5.45 -2.67
CA ILE A 55 -4.96 5.03 -1.35
C ILE A 55 -6.17 4.53 -0.55
N LEU A 56 -6.11 3.27 -0.14
CA LEU A 56 -7.03 2.69 0.83
C LEU A 56 -6.40 2.80 2.23
N LEU A 57 -7.19 3.08 3.25
CA LEU A 57 -6.73 3.07 4.64
C LEU A 57 -7.09 1.73 5.26
N ASP A 58 -6.09 1.05 5.85
CA ASP A 58 -6.38 -0.03 6.79
C ASP A 58 -7.08 0.54 8.03
N ASP A 59 -7.71 -0.31 8.83
CA ASP A 59 -8.30 0.13 10.09
C ASP A 59 -7.22 0.58 11.10
N LEU A 60 -7.67 1.17 12.21
CA LEU A 60 -6.78 1.72 13.23
C LEU A 60 -5.89 0.64 13.86
N ILE A 61 -6.44 -0.56 14.07
CA ILE A 61 -5.72 -1.66 14.71
C ILE A 61 -4.74 -2.34 13.73
N GLY A 62 -4.90 -2.17 12.43
CA GLY A 62 -4.07 -2.75 11.37
C GLY A 62 -4.51 -4.15 10.98
N SER A 63 -5.81 -4.41 10.81
CA SER A 63 -6.33 -5.75 10.49
C SER A 63 -5.82 -6.26 9.16
N ALA A 64 -5.84 -5.46 8.10
CA ALA A 64 -5.26 -5.88 6.83
C ALA A 64 -3.74 -6.03 6.97
N HIS A 65 -3.05 -5.11 7.64
CA HIS A 65 -1.61 -5.19 7.84
C HIS A 65 -1.18 -6.48 8.54
N ARG A 66 -1.94 -6.93 9.55
CA ARG A 66 -1.73 -8.22 10.22
C ARG A 66 -1.97 -9.40 9.29
N THR A 67 -3.07 -9.39 8.54
CA THR A 67 -3.42 -10.48 7.63
C THR A 67 -2.40 -10.63 6.49
N TYR A 68 -1.88 -9.52 5.97
CA TYR A 68 -1.05 -9.50 4.77
C TYR A 68 0.46 -9.43 5.05
N GLY A 69 0.92 -9.65 6.29
CA GLY A 69 2.32 -9.99 6.59
C GLY A 69 3.10 -9.02 7.48
N THR A 70 2.50 -7.92 7.94
CA THR A 70 3.05 -6.96 8.94
C THR A 70 4.34 -6.21 8.57
N LEU A 71 4.95 -6.48 7.42
CA LEU A 71 6.13 -5.76 6.97
C LEU A 71 5.73 -4.48 6.23
N PRO A 72 6.55 -3.42 6.32
CA PRO A 72 6.33 -2.22 5.52
C PRO A 72 6.56 -2.50 4.03
N ASN A 73 5.89 -1.71 3.17
CA ASN A 73 6.15 -1.67 1.73
C ASN A 73 6.08 -3.03 1.00
N MET A 74 5.23 -3.95 1.46
CA MET A 74 4.96 -5.22 0.80
C MET A 74 4.12 -5.05 -0.48
N THR A 75 4.25 -5.97 -1.43
CA THR A 75 3.36 -6.07 -2.60
C THR A 75 2.69 -7.43 -2.67
N TRP A 76 1.41 -7.42 -3.08
CA TRP A 76 0.61 -8.60 -3.38
C TRP A 76 -0.06 -8.40 -4.74
N ILE A 77 -0.05 -9.44 -5.59
CA ILE A 77 -0.87 -9.50 -6.80
C ILE A 77 -1.90 -10.61 -6.61
N MET A 78 -3.17 -10.24 -6.72
CA MET A 78 -4.29 -11.14 -6.54
C MET A 78 -5.07 -11.25 -7.85
N GLY A 79 -5.32 -12.48 -8.26
CA GLY A 79 -6.09 -12.80 -9.45
C GLY A 79 -7.59 -12.75 -9.21
N ARG A 80 -8.34 -12.85 -10.30
CA ARG A 80 -9.79 -13.07 -10.21
C ARG A 80 -10.07 -14.36 -9.44
N GLY A 81 -11.03 -14.32 -8.52
CA GLY A 81 -11.36 -15.45 -7.65
C GLY A 81 -10.55 -15.54 -6.35
N GLY A 82 -9.66 -14.58 -6.08
CA GLY A 82 -8.96 -14.47 -4.79
C GLY A 82 -7.66 -15.29 -4.68
N PHE A 83 -7.17 -15.84 -5.80
CA PHE A 83 -5.87 -16.51 -5.83
C PHE A 83 -4.73 -15.49 -5.73
N ILE A 84 -3.72 -15.78 -4.94
CA ILE A 84 -2.50 -14.98 -4.85
C ILE A 84 -1.55 -15.44 -5.96
N HIS A 85 -1.23 -14.56 -6.91
CA HIS A 85 -0.26 -14.83 -7.96
C HIS A 85 1.16 -14.44 -7.53
N TYR A 86 1.29 -13.39 -6.74
CA TYR A 86 2.58 -12.89 -6.29
C TYR A 86 2.49 -12.28 -4.90
N LYS A 87 3.56 -12.47 -4.13
CA LYS A 87 3.79 -11.83 -2.83
C LYS A 87 5.27 -11.49 -2.72
N SER A 88 5.57 -10.26 -2.32
CA SER A 88 6.90 -9.88 -1.89
C SER A 88 6.89 -9.16 -0.54
N SER A 89 7.92 -9.45 0.26
CA SER A 89 8.19 -8.78 1.53
C SER A 89 8.66 -7.34 1.35
N TRP A 90 9.06 -6.94 0.12
CA TRP A 90 9.43 -5.58 -0.22
C TRP A 90 9.15 -5.28 -1.70
N THR A 91 8.60 -4.10 -1.99
CA THR A 91 8.23 -3.72 -3.34
C THR A 91 9.47 -3.36 -4.18
N GLY A 92 9.73 -4.16 -5.21
CA GLY A 92 10.66 -3.87 -6.30
C GLY A 92 9.89 -3.75 -7.62
N VAL A 93 10.13 -2.70 -8.41
CA VAL A 93 9.35 -2.46 -9.64
C VAL A 93 9.57 -3.56 -10.67
N ALA A 94 10.82 -3.99 -10.88
CA ALA A 94 11.15 -5.07 -11.81
C ALA A 94 10.49 -6.40 -11.37
N ASP A 95 10.60 -6.74 -10.09
CA ASP A 95 10.01 -7.98 -9.56
C ASP A 95 8.48 -8.03 -9.69
N VAL A 96 7.82 -6.87 -9.63
CA VAL A 96 6.35 -6.77 -9.80
C VAL A 96 5.94 -6.81 -11.26
N GLU A 97 6.79 -6.31 -12.16
CA GLU A 97 6.54 -6.35 -13.61
C GLU A 97 6.74 -7.76 -14.20
N ASP A 98 7.68 -8.53 -13.64
CA ASP A 98 7.98 -9.91 -14.04
C ASP A 98 7.02 -10.97 -13.46
N ALA A 99 6.06 -10.56 -12.62
CA ALA A 99 5.19 -11.42 -11.81
C ALA A 99 3.95 -11.99 -12.51
#